data_AF-A0A7X5TY46-F1
#
_entry.id   AF-A0A7X5TY46-F1
#
_cell.length_a   1.000
_cell.length_b   1.000
_cell.length_c   1.000
_cell.angle_alpha   90.00
_cell.angle_beta   90.00
_cell.angle_gamma   90.00
#
_symmetry.space_group_name_H-M   'P 1'
#
loop_
_entity.id
_entity.type
_entity.pdbx_description
1 polymer ?
#
loop_
_entity_poly.entity_id
_entity_poly.type
_entity_poly.pdbx_seq_one_letter_code
_entity_poly.pdbx_strand_id
1 'polypeptide(L)' 'MMLSVGEQRGRWIEATKHVAAGSWDNIRCPANDDEFLEIHVSEWRSDPEAPTMHEYRLRCPRCGAENFMHGPQKYSPKG' A
#
# COMPACT_ATOMS: atom_id res chain seq x y z
N MET A 1 -0.45 -17.44 -15.78
CA MET A 1 -1.67 -17.78 -15.01
C MET A 1 -2.19 -16.47 -14.43
N MET A 2 -3.43 -16.07 -14.72
CA MET A 2 -4.02 -14.87 -14.09
C MET A 2 -4.52 -15.27 -12.70
N LEU A 3 -4.17 -14.50 -11.67
CA LEU A 3 -4.69 -14.70 -10.32
C LEU A 3 -6.19 -14.45 -10.31
N SER A 4 -6.93 -15.18 -9.47
CA SER A 4 -8.31 -14.82 -9.19
C SER A 4 -8.38 -13.46 -8.47
N VAL A 5 -9.54 -12.81 -8.57
CA VAL A 5 -9.80 -11.55 -7.85
C VAL A 5 -9.59 -11.71 -6.34
N GLY A 6 -9.94 -12.87 -5.78
CA GLY A 6 -9.76 -13.18 -4.35
C GLY A 6 -8.29 -13.27 -3.94
N GLU A 7 -7.48 -13.97 -4.73
CA GLU A 7 -6.02 -14.06 -4.50
C GLU A 7 -5.35 -12.69 -4.61
N GLN A 8 -5.71 -11.92 -5.65
CA GLN A 8 -5.16 -10.59 -5.84
C GLN A 8 -5.53 -9.66 -4.66
N ARG A 9 -6.78 -9.71 -4.18
CA ARG A 9 -7.20 -8.98 -2.98
C ARG A 9 -6.41 -9.39 -1.74
N GLY A 10 -6.20 -10.68 -1.52
CA GLY A 10 -5.43 -11.20 -0.38
C GLY A 10 -4.00 -10.66 -0.37
N ARG A 11 -3.34 -10.66 -1.54
CA ARG A 11 -1.97 -10.15 -1.68
C ARG A 11 -1.86 -8.65 -1.39
N TRP A 12 -2.85 -7.85 -1.81
CA TRP A 12 -2.89 -6.43 -1.46
C TRP A 12 -3.11 -6.19 0.03
N ILE A 13 -3.91 -7.02 0.71
CA ILE A 13 -4.09 -6.96 2.16
C ILE A 13 -2.76 -7.26 2.89
N GLU A 14 -2.00 -8.25 2.43
CA GLU A 14 -0.69 -8.54 3.02
C GLU A 14 0.30 -7.39 2.78
N ALA A 15 0.31 -6.79 1.59
CA ALA A 15 1.14 -5.62 1.28
C ALA A 15 0.86 -4.45 2.23
N THR A 16 -0.42 -4.14 2.52
CA THR A 16 -0.76 -3.05 3.45
C THR A 16 -0.39 -3.38 4.90
N LYS A 17 -0.45 -4.65 5.31
CA LYS A 17 0.06 -5.08 6.63
C LYS A 17 1.57 -4.86 6.75
N HIS A 18 2.34 -5.15 5.71
CA HIS A 18 3.79 -4.87 5.69
C HIS A 18 4.08 -3.37 5.83
N VAL A 19 3.35 -2.53 5.09
CA VAL A 19 3.46 -1.06 5.22
C VAL A 19 3.12 -0.60 6.64
N ALA A 20 2.03 -1.09 7.23
CA ALA A 20 1.63 -0.75 8.60
C ALA A 20 2.65 -1.23 9.67
N ALA A 21 3.34 -2.33 9.42
CA ALA A 21 4.40 -2.85 10.30
C ALA A 21 5.70 -2.02 10.21
N GLY A 22 5.85 -1.18 9.19
CA GLY A 22 7.08 -0.46 8.85
C GLY A 22 8.05 -1.26 7.98
N SER A 23 7.60 -2.35 7.35
CA SER A 23 8.42 -3.15 6.43
C SER A 23 8.08 -2.77 5.00
N TRP A 24 8.66 -1.69 4.50
CA TRP A 24 8.31 -1.11 3.19
C TRP A 24 9.13 -1.72 2.07
N ASP A 25 10.31 -2.20 2.41
CA ASP A 25 11.24 -2.83 1.48
C ASP A 25 10.73 -4.21 1.04
N ASN A 26 11.06 -4.56 -0.20
CA ASN A 26 10.83 -5.89 -0.78
C ASN A 26 9.36 -6.33 -0.92
N ILE A 27 8.39 -5.41 -0.90
CA ILE A 27 6.99 -5.74 -1.20
C ILE A 27 6.83 -5.89 -2.72
N ARG A 28 6.71 -7.12 -3.21
CA ARG A 28 6.47 -7.40 -4.64
C ARG A 28 5.07 -6.98 -5.08
N CYS A 29 4.92 -6.57 -6.34
CA CYS A 29 3.65 -6.20 -6.93
C CYS A 29 2.59 -7.30 -6.73
N PRO A 30 1.50 -7.03 -5.99
CA PRO A 30 0.45 -8.02 -5.73
C PRO A 30 -0.29 -8.49 -6.99
N ALA A 31 -0.21 -7.74 -8.09
CA ALA A 31 -0.90 -8.08 -9.32
C ALA A 31 -0.20 -9.19 -10.11
N ASN A 32 1.13 -9.20 -10.17
CA ASN A 32 1.90 -10.05 -11.09
C ASN A 32 3.37 -10.30 -10.70
N ASP A 33 3.84 -9.83 -9.53
CA ASP A 33 5.22 -10.00 -9.04
C ASP A 33 6.33 -9.37 -9.89
N ASP A 34 5.98 -8.44 -10.79
CA ASP A 34 6.91 -7.95 -11.82
C ASP A 34 7.94 -6.93 -11.34
N GLU A 35 7.68 -6.25 -10.22
CA GLU A 35 8.53 -5.24 -9.59
C GLU A 35 8.19 -5.06 -8.10
N PHE A 36 9.04 -4.36 -7.35
CA PHE A 36 8.72 -3.89 -5.99
C PHE A 36 7.82 -2.65 -5.99
N LEU A 37 6.99 -2.49 -4.96
CA LEU A 37 6.09 -1.35 -4.80
C LEU A 37 6.85 -0.10 -4.35
N GLU A 38 6.48 1.04 -4.92
CA GLU A 38 6.78 2.38 -4.41
C GLU A 38 5.68 2.81 -3.43
N ILE A 39 6.07 3.37 -2.30
CA ILE A 39 5.14 3.83 -1.26
C ILE A 39 5.25 5.33 -1.13
N HIS A 40 4.16 6.04 -1.42
CA HIS A 40 4.05 7.48 -1.24
C HIS A 40 3.13 7.79 -0.06
N VAL A 41 3.52 8.76 0.76
CA VAL A 41 2.73 9.17 1.93
C VAL A 41 2.29 10.62 1.79
N SER A 42 1.00 10.86 1.94
CA SER A 42 0.37 12.18 1.97
C SER A 42 -0.56 12.31 3.17
N GLU A 43 -0.94 13.53 3.51
CA GLU A 43 -2.01 13.78 4.47
C GLU A 43 -3.37 13.56 3.78
N TRP A 44 -4.31 12.95 4.51
CA TRP A 44 -5.65 12.67 4.03
C TRP A 44 -6.69 12.99 5.10
N ARG A 45 -7.84 13.50 4.68
CA ARG A 45 -9.02 13.73 5.53
C ARG A 45 -10.27 13.36 4.73
N SER A 46 -11.26 12.77 5.40
CA SER A 46 -12.58 12.50 4.80
C SER A 46 -13.35 13.79 4.52
N ASP A 47 -13.19 14.76 5.40
CA ASP A 47 -13.85 16.06 5.39
C ASP A 47 -13.02 17.07 6.22
N PRO A 48 -13.30 18.38 6.15
CA PRO A 48 -12.49 19.40 6.81
C PRO A 48 -12.42 19.29 8.34
N GLU A 49 -13.44 18.71 8.98
CA GLU A 49 -13.57 18.63 10.44
C GLU A 49 -13.02 17.30 10.99
N ALA A 50 -12.83 16.30 10.14
CA ALA A 50 -12.26 15.02 10.51
C ALA A 50 -10.79 15.11 10.94
N PRO A 51 -10.35 14.17 11.81
CA PRO A 51 -8.94 14.00 12.12
C PRO A 51 -8.09 13.80 10.86
N THR A 52 -6.89 14.38 10.86
CA THR A 52 -5.90 14.12 9.80
C THR A 52 -5.43 12.68 9.90
N MET A 53 -5.52 11.95 8.80
CA MET A 53 -4.90 10.65 8.61
C MET A 53 -3.75 10.77 7.61
N HIS A 54 -3.01 9.69 7.46
CA HIS A 54 -2.01 9.53 6.43
C HIS A 54 -2.52 8.56 5.37
N GLU A 55 -2.46 8.96 4.11
CA GLU A 55 -2.68 8.09 2.96
C GLU A 55 -1.34 7.49 2.54
N TYR A 56 -1.31 6.16 2.46
CA TYR A 56 -0.19 5.40 1.94
C TYR A 56 -0.62 4.85 0.60
N ARG A 57 -0.07 5.41 -0.47
CA ARG A 57 -0.32 4.95 -1.83
C ARG A 57 0.78 3.98 -2.24
N LEU A 58 0.41 2.73 -2.46
CA LEU A 58 1.28 1.65 -2.89
C LEU A 58 1.13 1.50 -4.40
N ARG A 59 2.20 1.73 -5.15
CA ARG A 59 2.18 1.72 -6.63
C ARG A 59 3.27 0.81 -7.18
N CYS A 60 2.92 -0.04 -8.14
CA CYS A 60 3.92 -0.71 -8.95
C CYS A 60 4.39 0.23 -10.07
N PRO A 61 5.69 0.59 -10.14
CA PRO A 61 6.20 1.48 -11.19
C PRO A 61 6.22 0.82 -12.58
N ARG A 62 6.11 -0.52 -12.64
CA ARG A 62 6.21 -1.28 -13.88
C ARG A 62 4.85 -1.49 -14.57
N CYS A 63 3.89 -2.12 -13.89
CA CYS A 63 2.56 -2.36 -14.45
C CYS A 63 1.52 -1.28 -14.11
N GLY A 64 1.85 -0.34 -13.22
CA GLY A 64 0.95 0.73 -12.80
C GLY A 64 -0.16 0.31 -11.84
N ALA A 65 -0.20 -0.97 -11.43
CA ALA A 65 -1.16 -1.43 -10.43
C ALA A 65 -0.96 -0.68 -9.12
N GLU A 66 -2.05 -0.23 -8.50
CA GLU A 66 -2.01 0.58 -7.29
C GLU A 66 -3.10 0.20 -6.31
N ASN A 67 -2.84 0.51 -5.04
CA ASN A 67 -3.81 0.45 -3.96
C ASN A 67 -3.43 1.48 -2.89
N PHE A 68 -4.36 1.79 -1.99
CA PHE A 68 -4.12 2.75 -0.92
C PHE A 68 -4.66 2.25 0.42
N MET A 69 -4.08 2.76 1.50
CA MET A 69 -4.61 2.62 2.85
C MET A 69 -4.54 3.94 3.59
N HIS A 70 -5.49 4.16 4.49
CA HIS A 70 -5.50 5.29 5.41
C HIS A 70 -5.15 4.81 6.82
N GLY A 71 -4.26 5.54 7.48
CA GLY A 71 -3.84 5.23 8.84
C GLY A 71 -3.83 6.49 9.71
N PRO A 72 -4.31 6.43 10.95
CA PRO A 72 -4.24 7.57 11.88
C PRO A 72 -2.81 7.84 12.37
N GLN A 73 -1.90 6.88 12.17
CA GLN A 73 -0.50 6.96 12.57
C GLN A 73 0.39 7.18 11.36
N LYS A 74 1.49 7.90 11.55
CA LYS A 74 2.56 8.03 10.57
C LYS A 74 3.48 6.80 10.64
N TYR A 75 3.13 5.73 9.96
CA TYR A 75 4.00 4.60 9.71
C TYR A 75 5.24 5.08 8.96
N SER A 76 6.38 4.50 9.31
CA SER A 76 7.68 4.80 8.69
C SER A 76 8.44 3.49 8.52
N PRO A 77 9.30 3.37 7.50
CA PRO A 77 10.13 2.18 7.34
C PRO A 77 11.03 2.00 8.56
N LYS A 78 11.07 0.77 9.09
CA LYS A 78 11.99 0.33 10.13
C LYS A 78 13.12 -0.39 9.40
N GLY A 79 14.27 0.28 9.32
CA GLY A 79 15.48 -0.28 8.71
C GLY A 79 16.05 -1.47 9.46
#